data_AF-A0AA96W2H2-F1
#
_entry.id   AF-A0AA96W2H2-F1
#
_cell.length_a   1.000
_cell.length_b   1.000
_cell.length_c   1.000
_cell.angle_alpha   90.00
_cell.angle_beta   90.00
_cell.angle_gamma   90.00
#
_symmetry.space_group_name_H-M   'P 1'
#
loop_
_entity.id
_entity.type
_entity.pdbx_description
1 polymer ?
#
loop_
_entity_poly.entity_id
_entity_poly.type
_entity_poly.pdbx_seq_one_letter_code
_entity_poly.pdbx_strand_id
1 'polypeptide(L)'
;MLVMGPVSSLFDYILFAVMLYIFQCWENPSLFQTGWFVESLVSQTMIVHILRTNKLPFIQSVASVPVLIMTSFVMLFGMFLPYSPFAQTLGFQALPMLYWFILLMMMLAYIVLAQSVKQWYSNHYES
;
A
#
# COMPACT_ATOMS: atom_id res chain seq x y z
N MET A 1 0.11 16.60 -4.90
CA MET A 1 -0.85 16.11 -3.87
C MET A 1 -2.28 16.02 -4.41
N LEU A 2 -2.77 17.02 -5.17
CA LEU A 2 -4.13 17.04 -5.73
C LEU A 2 -4.51 15.84 -6.63
N VAL A 3 -3.58 15.25 -7.39
CA VAL A 3 -3.89 14.16 -8.34
C VAL A 3 -3.62 12.76 -7.77
N MET A 4 -2.60 12.60 -6.92
CA MET A 4 -2.25 11.30 -6.32
C MET A 4 -3.16 10.92 -5.14
N GLY A 5 -3.72 11.92 -4.42
CA GLY A 5 -4.65 11.67 -3.31
C GLY A 5 -5.88 10.86 -3.74
N PRO A 6 -6.62 11.29 -4.78
CA PRO A 6 -7.78 10.55 -5.29
C PRO A 6 -7.46 9.11 -5.72
N VAL A 7 -6.28 8.88 -6.29
CA VAL A 7 -5.83 7.53 -6.67
C VAL A 7 -5.69 6.66 -5.42
N SER A 8 -5.00 7.15 -4.39
CA SER A 8 -4.85 6.40 -3.13
C SER A 8 -6.20 6.10 -2.48
N SER A 9 -7.08 7.10 -2.38
CA SER A 9 -8.40 6.92 -1.78
C SER A 9 -9.26 5.88 -2.49
N LEU A 10 -9.14 5.75 -3.82
CA LEU A 10 -9.83 4.69 -4.57
C LEU A 10 -9.39 3.30 -4.08
N PHE A 11 -8.09 3.09 -3.88
CA PHE A 11 -7.58 1.81 -3.36
C PHE A 11 -8.00 1.58 -1.91
N ASP A 12 -8.06 2.62 -1.08
CA ASP A 12 -8.59 2.51 0.28
C ASP A 12 -10.04 2.02 0.29
N TYR A 13 -10.91 2.58 -0.57
CA TYR A 13 -12.29 2.13 -0.69
C TYR A 13 -12.40 0.69 -1.20
N ILE A 14 -11.55 0.30 -2.16
CA ILE A 14 -11.48 -1.08 -2.64
C ILE A 14 -11.05 -2.02 -1.51
N LEU A 15 -10.04 -1.65 -0.73
CA LEU A 15 -9.59 -2.43 0.42
C LEU A 15 -10.73 -2.59 1.43
N PHE A 16 -11.43 -1.51 1.76
CA PHE A 16 -12.54 -1.56 2.70
C PHE A 16 -13.65 -2.49 2.19
N ALA A 17 -14.00 -2.41 0.90
CA ALA A 17 -14.94 -3.33 0.30
C ALA A 17 -14.46 -4.79 0.37
N VAL A 18 -13.18 -5.06 0.08
CA VAL A 18 -12.58 -6.40 0.20
C VAL A 18 -12.66 -6.89 1.65
N MET A 19 -12.26 -6.08 2.62
CA MET A 19 -12.27 -6.47 4.04
C MET A 19 -13.69 -6.72 4.55
N LEU A 20 -14.65 -5.88 4.15
CA LEU A 20 -16.04 -6.01 4.59
C LEU A 20 -16.77 -7.17 3.90
N TYR A 21 -16.63 -7.35 2.59
CA TYR A 21 -17.43 -8.31 1.82
C TYR A 21 -16.73 -9.64 1.54
N ILE A 22 -15.41 -9.67 1.36
CA ILE A 22 -14.67 -10.93 1.13
C ILE A 22 -14.26 -11.55 2.46
N PHE A 23 -13.72 -10.75 3.38
CA PHE A 23 -13.27 -11.23 4.70
C PHE A 23 -14.33 -11.12 5.80
N GLN A 24 -15.53 -10.64 5.49
CA GLN A 24 -16.67 -10.56 6.41
C GLN A 24 -16.32 -9.83 7.72
N CYS A 25 -15.51 -8.78 7.64
CA CYS A 25 -14.99 -8.10 8.83
C CYS A 25 -16.02 -7.23 9.57
N TRP A 26 -17.30 -7.26 9.18
CA TRP A 26 -18.38 -6.59 9.92
C TRP A 26 -18.44 -7.01 11.39
N GLU A 27 -18.13 -8.28 11.68
CA GLU A 27 -18.09 -8.84 13.03
C GLU A 27 -16.66 -9.01 13.56
N ASN A 28 -15.65 -8.65 12.75
CA ASN A 28 -14.24 -8.80 13.12
C ASN A 28 -13.45 -7.48 12.90
N PRO A 29 -13.59 -6.51 13.82
CA PRO A 29 -12.92 -5.22 13.71
C PRO A 29 -11.40 -5.32 13.82
N SER A 30 -10.87 -6.30 14.56
CA SER A 30 -9.41 -6.53 14.69
C SER A 30 -8.79 -6.97 13.37
N LEU A 31 -9.46 -7.85 12.62
CA LEU A 31 -9.01 -8.25 11.30
C LEU A 31 -9.05 -7.08 10.31
N PHE A 32 -10.12 -6.28 10.34
CA PHE A 32 -10.23 -5.05 9.55
C PHE A 32 -9.09 -4.08 9.84
N GLN A 33 -8.86 -3.75 11.11
CA GLN A 33 -7.80 -2.85 11.57
C GLN A 33 -6.43 -3.36 11.11
N THR A 34 -6.19 -4.67 11.20
CA THR A 34 -4.90 -5.25 10.80
C THR A 34 -4.67 -5.13 9.29
N GLY A 35 -5.67 -5.49 8.48
CA GLY A 35 -5.58 -5.38 7.03
C GLY A 35 -5.34 -3.92 6.63
N TRP A 36 -6.20 -3.03 7.12
CA TRP A 36 -6.08 -1.60 6.85
C TRP A 36 -4.71 -1.02 7.25
N PHE A 37 -4.17 -1.42 8.42
CA PHE A 37 -2.82 -1.03 8.84
C PHE A 37 -1.75 -1.49 7.85
N VAL A 38 -1.76 -2.77 7.48
CA VAL A 38 -0.75 -3.34 6.57
C VAL A 38 -0.82 -2.68 5.20
N GLU A 39 -2.02 -2.50 4.64
CA GLU A 39 -2.18 -1.84 3.35
C GLU A 39 -1.71 -0.40 3.40
N SER A 40 -2.13 0.38 4.43
CA SER A 40 -1.74 1.79 4.58
C SER A 40 -0.22 1.94 4.66
N LEU A 41 0.45 1.02 5.35
CA LEU A 41 1.90 1.02 5.48
C LEU A 41 2.57 0.75 4.12
N VAL A 42 2.07 -0.24 3.37
CA VAL A 42 2.62 -0.56 2.05
C VAL A 42 2.35 0.56 1.04
N SER A 43 1.15 1.11 0.98
CA SER A 43 0.82 2.20 0.05
C SER A 43 1.63 3.47 0.34
N GLN A 44 1.83 3.83 1.62
CA GLN A 44 2.67 4.95 2.03
C GLN A 44 4.15 4.74 1.72
N THR A 45 4.69 3.54 1.90
CA THR A 45 6.08 3.29 1.48
C THR A 45 6.23 3.32 -0.05
N MET A 46 5.23 2.83 -0.78
CA MET A 46 5.21 2.82 -2.24
C MET A 46 5.11 4.24 -2.83
N ILE A 47 4.27 5.10 -2.27
CA ILE A 47 4.07 6.46 -2.81
C ILE A 47 5.35 7.30 -2.72
N VAL A 48 6.19 7.09 -1.69
CA VAL A 48 7.51 7.75 -1.59
C VAL A 48 8.39 7.40 -2.79
N HIS A 49 8.39 6.15 -3.24
CA HIS A 49 9.15 5.74 -4.43
C HIS A 49 8.57 6.29 -5.72
N ILE A 50 7.23 6.32 -5.85
CA ILE A 50 6.53 6.85 -7.03
C ILE A 50 6.74 8.37 -7.17
N LEU A 51 6.72 9.13 -6.09
CA LEU A 51 6.82 10.59 -6.14
C LEU A 51 8.22 11.07 -6.52
N ARG A 52 9.27 10.33 -6.15
CA ARG A 52 10.68 10.76 -6.32
C ARG A 52 11.11 10.98 -7.77
N THR A 53 10.61 10.21 -8.73
CA THR A 53 10.99 10.39 -10.14
C THR A 53 9.81 10.14 -11.08
N ASN A 54 9.81 10.77 -12.27
CA ASN A 54 8.80 10.50 -13.31
C ASN A 54 9.02 9.14 -14.01
N LYS A 55 10.04 8.38 -13.61
CA LYS A 55 10.36 7.07 -14.17
C LYS A 55 9.70 5.95 -13.34
N LEU A 56 9.55 4.77 -13.96
CA LEU A 56 9.04 3.59 -13.26
C LEU A 56 9.95 3.26 -12.05
N PRO A 57 9.41 3.28 -10.80
CA PRO A 57 10.18 2.93 -9.62
C PRO A 57 10.63 1.47 -9.71
N PHE A 58 11.84 1.19 -9.23
CA PHE A 58 12.50 -0.13 -9.22
C PHE A 58 12.95 -0.70 -10.57
N ILE A 59 12.38 -0.25 -11.70
CA ILE A 59 12.79 -0.69 -13.04
C ILE A 59 13.72 0.35 -13.69
N GLN A 60 13.33 1.63 -13.64
CA GLN A 60 14.03 2.71 -14.32
C GLN A 60 14.68 3.71 -13.36
N SER A 61 14.20 3.78 -12.12
CA SER A 61 14.83 4.54 -11.05
C SER A 61 14.77 3.76 -9.74
N VAL A 62 15.95 3.45 -9.24
CA VAL A 62 16.14 2.83 -7.94
C VAL A 62 16.43 3.95 -6.95
N ALA A 63 15.65 4.03 -5.88
CA ALA A 63 15.86 4.96 -4.78
C ALA A 63 17.27 4.80 -4.19
N SER A 64 17.81 5.87 -3.60
CA SER A 64 19.08 5.79 -2.85
C SER A 64 19.04 4.65 -1.83
N VAL A 65 20.15 3.91 -1.70
CA VAL A 65 20.28 2.73 -0.81
C VAL A 65 19.69 2.95 0.59
N PRO A 66 19.90 4.11 1.26
CA PRO A 66 19.29 4.37 2.56
C PRO A 66 17.76 4.36 2.56
N VAL A 67 17.12 4.91 1.52
CA VAL A 67 15.65 4.97 1.44
C VAL A 67 15.08 3.58 1.16
N LEU A 68 15.76 2.76 0.35
CA LEU A 68 15.36 1.37 0.14
C LEU A 68 15.45 0.55 1.42
N ILE A 69 16.58 0.65 2.14
CA ILE A 69 16.77 -0.10 3.39
C ILE A 69 15.69 0.30 4.40
N MET A 70 15.45 1.59 4.60
CA MET A 70 14.47 2.07 5.57
C MET A 70 13.04 1.67 5.19
N THR A 71 12.65 1.83 3.92
CA THR A 71 11.29 1.46 3.49
C THR A 71 11.06 -0.06 3.55
N SER A 72 12.05 -0.87 3.14
CA SER A 72 11.99 -2.33 3.29
C SER A 72 11.94 -2.76 4.74
N PHE A 73 12.71 -2.13 5.62
CA PHE A 73 12.70 -2.43 7.05
C PHE A 73 11.33 -2.13 7.67
N VAL A 74 10.76 -0.96 7.38
CA VAL A 74 9.43 -0.57 7.86
C VAL A 74 8.34 -1.50 7.32
N MET A 75 8.39 -1.88 6.03
CA MET A 75 7.47 -2.86 5.45
C MET A 75 7.57 -4.22 6.13
N LEU A 76 8.77 -4.78 6.23
CA LEU A 76 8.97 -6.11 6.85
C LEU A 76 8.55 -6.11 8.32
N PHE A 77 8.92 -5.07 9.06
CA PHE A 77 8.52 -4.93 10.46
C PHE A 77 7.01 -4.80 10.60
N GLY A 78 6.37 -3.95 9.79
CA GLY A 78 4.92 -3.75 9.79
C GLY A 78 4.15 -5.01 9.41
N MET A 79 4.63 -5.78 8.43
CA MET A 79 4.03 -7.06 8.02
C MET A 79 4.22 -8.16 9.06
N PHE A 80 5.31 -8.12 9.84
CA PHE A 80 5.57 -9.08 10.92
C PHE A 80 4.77 -8.75 12.20
N LEU A 81 4.42 -7.48 12.42
CA LEU A 81 3.79 -6.99 13.64
C LEU A 81 2.51 -7.76 14.04
N PRO A 82 1.59 -8.14 13.11
CA PRO A 82 0.41 -8.93 13.44
C PRO A 82 0.69 -10.37 13.90
N TYR A 83 1.90 -10.87 13.66
CA TYR A 83 2.35 -12.20 14.10
C TYR A 83 3.28 -12.14 15.31
N SER A 84 3.58 -10.93 15.79
CA SER A 84 4.46 -10.71 16.93
C SER A 84 3.71 -10.91 18.25
N PRO A 85 4.42 -11.08 19.39
CA PRO A 85 3.81 -11.13 20.72
C PRO A 85 3.00 -9.87 21.07
N PHE A 86 3.26 -8.74 20.41
CA PHE A 86 2.57 -7.47 20.61
C PHE A 86 1.25 -7.36 19.83
N ALA A 87 0.92 -8.34 18.98
CA ALA A 87 -0.27 -8.29 18.13
C ALA A 87 -1.55 -8.07 18.95
N GLN A 88 -1.77 -8.86 20.00
CA GLN A 88 -2.96 -8.74 20.84
C GLN A 88 -3.05 -7.39 21.55
N THR A 89 -1.92 -6.85 22.04
CA THR A 89 -1.89 -5.54 22.70
C THR A 89 -2.20 -4.38 21.76
N LEU A 90 -1.94 -4.54 20.47
CA LEU A 90 -2.20 -3.55 19.42
C LEU A 90 -3.57 -3.73 18.74
N GLY A 91 -4.32 -4.78 19.14
CA GLY A 91 -5.60 -5.13 18.51
C GLY A 91 -5.45 -5.81 17.14
N PHE A 92 -4.25 -6.33 16.83
CA PHE A 92 -3.98 -7.02 15.57
C PHE A 92 -4.32 -8.51 15.62
N GLN A 93 -4.71 -9.02 14.47
CA GLN A 93 -5.03 -10.42 14.22
C GLN A 93 -4.28 -10.92 12.98
N ALA A 94 -3.84 -12.17 12.99
CA ALA A 94 -3.19 -12.80 11.83
C ALA A 94 -4.06 -12.69 10.56
N LEU A 95 -3.47 -12.21 9.47
CA LEU A 95 -4.16 -12.01 8.20
C LEU A 95 -4.22 -13.33 7.40
N PRO A 96 -5.37 -13.69 6.81
CA PRO A 96 -5.48 -14.85 5.93
C PRO A 96 -4.53 -14.76 4.73
N MET A 97 -4.06 -15.90 4.22
CA MET A 97 -3.15 -15.92 3.06
C MET A 97 -3.75 -15.22 1.82
N LEU A 98 -5.06 -15.34 1.61
CA LEU A 98 -5.77 -14.67 0.52
C LEU A 98 -5.62 -13.14 0.57
N TYR A 99 -5.54 -12.56 1.77
CA TYR A 99 -5.37 -11.11 1.94
C TYR A 99 -4.07 -10.64 1.30
N TRP A 100 -2.97 -11.35 1.54
CA TRP A 100 -1.66 -11.02 0.98
C TRP A 100 -1.64 -11.09 -0.55
N PHE A 101 -2.37 -12.04 -1.13
CA PHE A 101 -2.50 -12.14 -2.59
C PHE A 101 -3.30 -10.96 -3.17
N ILE A 102 -4.42 -10.59 -2.55
CA ILE A 102 -5.23 -9.43 -2.97
C ILE A 102 -4.40 -8.14 -2.82
N LEU A 103 -3.72 -7.97 -1.69
CA LEU A 103 -2.85 -6.81 -1.44
C LEU A 103 -1.79 -6.68 -2.53
N LEU A 104 -1.11 -7.77 -2.89
CA LEU A 104 -0.13 -7.76 -3.97
C LEU A 104 -0.73 -7.27 -5.30
N MET A 105 -1.90 -7.81 -5.68
CA MET A 105 -2.59 -7.40 -6.90
C MET A 105 -3.01 -5.92 -6.87
N MET A 106 -3.49 -5.44 -5.72
CA MET A 106 -3.83 -4.03 -5.52
C MET A 106 -2.61 -3.13 -5.65
N MET A 107 -1.46 -3.52 -5.07
CA MET A 107 -0.24 -2.73 -5.16
C MET A 107 0.32 -2.66 -6.58
N LEU A 108 0.26 -3.77 -7.35
CA LEU A 108 0.65 -3.76 -8.76
C LEU A 108 -0.26 -2.82 -9.58
N ALA A 109 -1.57 -2.91 -9.38
CA ALA A 109 -2.53 -2.03 -10.04
C ALA A 109 -2.31 -0.55 -9.64
N TYR A 110 -2.01 -0.29 -8.38
CA TYR A 110 -1.71 1.05 -7.87
C TYR A 110 -0.47 1.65 -8.54
N ILE A 111 0.63 0.88 -8.65
CA ILE A 111 1.84 1.34 -9.35
C ILE A 111 1.52 1.70 -10.81
N VAL A 112 0.81 0.82 -11.53
CA VAL A 112 0.46 1.06 -12.94
C VAL A 112 -0.40 2.31 -13.08
N LEU A 113 -1.43 2.46 -12.25
CA LEU A 113 -2.35 3.60 -12.33
C LEU A 113 -1.64 4.90 -11.95
N ALA A 114 -0.89 4.91 -10.84
CA ALA A 114 -0.17 6.09 -10.38
C ALA A 114 0.87 6.56 -11.40
N GLN A 115 1.60 5.63 -12.04
CA GLN A 115 2.54 5.93 -13.11
C GLN A 115 1.83 6.48 -14.36
N SER A 116 0.71 5.86 -14.76
CA SER A 116 -0.08 6.31 -15.91
C SER A 116 -0.61 7.73 -15.72
N VAL A 117 -1.15 8.02 -14.53
CA VAL A 117 -1.64 9.35 -14.15
C VAL A 117 -0.50 10.37 -14.14
N LYS A 118 0.68 9.98 -13.64
CA LYS A 118 1.86 10.84 -13.61
C LYS A 118 2.37 11.17 -15.01
N GLN A 119 2.46 10.18 -15.90
CA GLN A 119 2.87 10.36 -17.29
C GLN A 119 1.88 11.24 -18.04
N TRP A 120 0.58 11.02 -17.85
CA TRP A 120 -0.46 11.85 -18.45
C TRP A 120 -0.33 13.31 -18.00
N TYR A 121 -0.16 13.55 -16.69
CA TYR A 121 -0.01 14.90 -16.16
C TYR A 121 1.22 15.63 -16.72
N SER A 122 2.39 14.98 -16.77
CA SER A 122 3.61 15.59 -17.33
C SER A 122 3.44 15.89 -18.83
N ASN A 123 2.85 14.98 -19.61
CA ASN A 123 2.62 15.20 -21.04
C ASN A 123 1.61 16.31 -21.36
N HIS A 124 0.68 16.63 -20.45
CA HIS A 124 -0.43 17.56 -20.72
C HIS A 124 -0.22 18.96 -20.12
N TYR A 125 0.62 19.08 -19.08
CA TYR A 125 0.83 20.35 -18.36
C TYR A 125 2.27 20.87 -18.40
N GLU A 126 3.26 20.06 -18.81
CA GLU A 126 4.66 20.49 -18.98
C GLU A 126 5.07 20.66 -20.46
N SER A 127 4.10 20.68 -21.40
CA SER A 127 4.31 20.96 -22.83
C SER A 127 4.02 22.41 -23.22
#